data_AF-A0A385AF94-F1
#
_entry.id   AF-A0A385AF94-F1
#
_cell.length_a   1.000
_cell.length_b   1.000
_cell.length_c   1.000
_cell.angle_alpha   90.00
_cell.angle_beta   90.00
_cell.angle_gamma   90.00
#
_symmetry.space_group_name_H-M   'P 1'
#
loop_
_entity.id
_entity.type
_entity.pdbx_description
1 polymer ?
#
loop_
_entity_poly.entity_id
_entity_poly.type
_entity_poly.pdbx_seq_one_letter_code
_entity_poly.pdbx_strand_id
1 'polypeptide(L)'
;MSKLFNFDINEAESRQRAMKFLKRYWRIRHIAGNVSHLKSPSYNHTPKSHNNENGQETRTIKAIEAQQVIDNIESALACLTDEHARLLRLTYMNATKLTTVNISINLGMGESMYKYHKAVALVEFAEAYPTGELLIYRK
;
A
#
# COMPACT_ATOMS: atom_id res chain seq x y z
N MET A 1 -13.08 24.22 9.78
CA MET A 1 -13.50 23.00 9.06
C MET A 1 -14.17 22.08 10.06
N SER A 2 -15.40 21.68 9.75
CA SER A 2 -16.37 21.01 10.60
C SER A 2 -15.93 19.62 11.04
N LYS A 3 -15.87 19.40 12.36
CA LYS A 3 -15.73 18.09 13.03
C LYS A 3 -17.02 17.28 12.83
N LEU A 4 -17.22 16.66 11.67
CA LEU A 4 -18.43 15.85 11.41
C LEU A 4 -18.33 14.41 11.94
N PHE A 5 -17.13 13.93 12.28
CA PHE A 5 -16.94 12.63 12.91
C PHE A 5 -15.82 12.72 13.93
N ASN A 6 -16.17 12.90 15.21
CA ASN A 6 -15.21 12.86 16.31
C ASN A 6 -14.96 11.39 16.70
N PHE A 7 -14.47 10.59 15.75
CA PHE A 7 -13.87 9.32 16.11
C PHE A 7 -12.62 9.64 16.92
N ASP A 8 -12.49 9.09 18.13
CA ASP A 8 -11.29 9.28 18.94
C ASP A 8 -10.14 8.49 18.32
N ILE A 9 -9.59 8.99 17.20
CA ILE A 9 -8.56 8.31 16.42
C ILE A 9 -7.21 8.60 17.08
N ASN A 10 -6.44 7.54 17.30
CA ASN A 10 -5.03 7.65 17.60
C ASN A 10 -4.25 7.89 16.30
N GLU A 11 -4.12 9.16 15.91
CA GLU A 11 -3.41 9.58 14.70
C GLU A 11 -1.96 9.07 14.66
N ALA A 12 -1.26 9.09 15.80
CA ALA A 12 0.14 8.69 15.86
C ALA A 12 0.32 7.20 15.53
N GLU A 13 -0.52 6.34 16.09
CA GLU A 13 -0.50 4.90 15.83
C GLU A 13 -1.04 4.56 14.44
N SER A 14 -2.13 5.20 14.01
CA SER A 14 -2.71 5.03 12.67
C SER A 14 -1.68 5.38 11.58
N ARG A 15 -0.99 6.51 11.74
CA ARG A 15 0.12 6.92 10.88
C ARG A 15 1.24 5.88 10.87
N GLN A 16 1.61 5.32 12.02
CA GLN A 16 2.66 4.31 12.09
C GLN A 16 2.23 3.02 11.36
N ARG A 17 0.96 2.63 11.48
CA ARG A 17 0.39 1.47 10.79
C ARG A 17 0.38 1.68 9.27
N ALA A 18 -0.11 2.83 8.80
CA ALA A 18 -0.07 3.22 7.39
C ALA A 18 1.37 3.24 6.84
N MET A 19 2.31 3.83 7.58
CA MET A 19 3.73 3.83 7.19
C MET A 19 4.29 2.41 7.06
N LYS A 20 4.04 1.54 8.05
CA LYS A 20 4.53 0.16 8.03
C LYS A 20 3.92 -0.63 6.87
N PHE A 21 2.66 -0.35 6.54
CA PHE A 21 1.94 -0.94 5.43
C PHE A 21 2.53 -0.51 4.08
N LEU A 22 2.64 0.80 3.82
CA LEU A 22 3.20 1.33 2.58
C LEU A 22 4.67 0.94 2.34
N LYS A 23 5.48 0.75 3.40
CA LYS A 23 6.85 0.21 3.26
C LYS A 23 6.89 -1.19 2.63
N ARG A 24 5.79 -1.95 2.69
CA ARG A 24 5.68 -3.29 2.10
C ARG A 24 5.15 -3.25 0.67
N TYR A 25 4.84 -2.08 0.12
CA TYR A 25 4.26 -1.90 -1.21
C TYR A 25 5.00 -2.72 -2.28
N TRP A 26 6.32 -2.57 -2.40
CA TRP A 26 7.10 -3.30 -3.41
C TRP A 26 7.01 -4.81 -3.25
N ARG A 27 6.96 -5.32 -2.01
CA ARG A 27 6.78 -6.76 -1.76
C ARG A 27 5.41 -7.24 -2.26
N ILE A 28 4.36 -6.46 -2.00
CA ILE A 28 3.00 -6.75 -2.48
C ILE A 28 2.98 -6.70 -4.01
N ARG A 29 3.59 -5.66 -4.61
CA ARG A 29 3.71 -5.50 -6.07
C ARG A 29 4.44 -6.65 -6.74
N HIS A 30 5.51 -7.17 -6.15
CA HIS A 30 6.21 -8.35 -6.66
C HIS A 30 5.35 -9.61 -6.58
N ILE A 31 4.54 -9.77 -5.52
CA ILE A 31 3.63 -10.91 -5.40
C ILE A 31 2.52 -10.83 -6.45
N ALA A 32 1.93 -9.65 -6.66
CA ALA A 32 0.91 -9.42 -7.69
C ALA A 32 1.48 -9.62 -9.11
N GLY A 33 2.70 -9.15 -9.38
CA GLY A 33 3.35 -9.33 -10.68
C GLY A 33 3.71 -10.78 -11.05
N ASN A 34 3.72 -11.70 -10.07
CA ASN A 34 4.01 -13.12 -10.33
C ASN A 34 2.83 -13.86 -10.99
N VAL A 35 1.62 -13.27 -11.08
CA VAL A 35 0.47 -13.89 -11.78
C VAL A 35 0.78 -14.17 -13.25
N SER A 36 1.50 -13.26 -13.91
CA SER A 36 1.85 -13.35 -15.33
C SER A 36 2.70 -14.59 -15.68
N HIS A 37 3.35 -15.19 -14.67
CA HIS A 37 4.20 -16.38 -14.83
C HIS A 37 3.50 -17.69 -14.45
N LEU A 38 2.27 -17.64 -13.91
CA LEU A 38 1.45 -18.82 -13.66
C LEU A 38 0.89 -19.32 -15.00
N LYS A 39 1.70 -20.09 -15.74
CA LYS A 39 1.20 -20.88 -16.86
C LYS A 39 0.16 -21.87 -16.33
N SER A 40 -0.98 -21.98 -17.01
CA SER A 40 -1.97 -23.03 -16.76
C SER A 40 -1.27 -24.39 -16.73
N PRO A 41 -1.59 -25.28 -15.76
CA PRO A 41 -1.04 -26.62 -15.76
C PRO A 41 -1.31 -27.29 -17.12
N SER A 42 -0.25 -27.71 -17.82
CA SER A 42 -0.41 -28.55 -18.99
C SER A 42 -1.08 -29.83 -18.52
N TYR A 43 -2.32 -30.07 -18.95
CA TYR A 43 -3.10 -31.26 -18.62
C TYR A 43 -2.46 -32.47 -19.30
N ASN A 44 -1.37 -32.98 -18.72
CA ASN A 44 -0.73 -34.20 -19.17
C ASN A 44 -1.57 -35.37 -18.65
N HIS A 45 -2.07 -36.18 -19.58
CA HIS A 45 -2.95 -37.35 -19.39
C HIS A 45 -2.27 -38.53 -18.67
N THR A 46 -1.46 -38.26 -17.64
CA THR A 46 -0.77 -39.27 -16.84
C THR A 46 -1.17 -39.13 -15.38
N PRO A 47 -1.71 -40.17 -14.71
CA PRO A 47 -2.04 -40.12 -13.30
C PRO A 47 -0.73 -40.19 -12.51
N LYS A 48 -0.06 -39.05 -12.37
CA LYS A 48 1.01 -38.87 -11.39
C LYS A 48 0.34 -38.33 -10.14
N SER A 49 0.44 -39.03 -9.02
CA SER A 49 -0.01 -38.53 -7.72
C SER A 49 0.56 -37.11 -7.49
N HIS A 50 -0.28 -36.09 -7.60
CA HIS A 50 0.13 -34.68 -7.57
C HIS A 50 -0.07 -34.13 -6.15
N ASN A 51 0.95 -34.26 -5.30
CA ASN A 51 1.03 -33.49 -4.04
C ASN A 51 1.25 -31.98 -4.25
N ASN A 52 1.30 -31.50 -5.51
CA ASN A 52 1.63 -30.12 -5.89
C ASN A 52 0.44 -29.25 -6.33
N GLU A 53 -0.79 -29.78 -6.42
CA GLU A 53 -1.97 -29.01 -6.83
C GLU A 53 -2.27 -27.86 -5.86
N ASN A 54 -2.23 -28.13 -4.55
CA ASN A 54 -2.51 -27.14 -3.51
C ASN A 54 -1.53 -25.94 -3.52
N GLY A 55 -0.28 -26.17 -3.96
CA GLY A 55 0.76 -25.14 -3.95
C GLY A 55 0.57 -24.07 -5.02
N GLN A 56 0.06 -24.44 -6.20
CA GLN A 56 -0.17 -23.51 -7.30
C GLN A 56 -1.46 -22.72 -7.10
N GLU A 57 -2.52 -23.37 -6.61
CA GLU A 57 -3.77 -22.70 -6.24
C GLU A 57 -3.52 -21.62 -5.17
N THR A 58 -2.81 -21.99 -4.09
CA THR A 58 -2.45 -21.05 -3.02
C THR A 58 -1.64 -19.84 -3.52
N ARG A 59 -0.73 -20.05 -4.49
CA ARG A 59 0.05 -18.95 -5.08
C ARG A 59 -0.81 -18.03 -5.93
N THR A 60 -1.74 -18.59 -6.68
CA THR A 60 -2.66 -17.84 -7.53
C THR A 60 -3.57 -16.96 -6.69
N ILE A 61 -4.17 -17.52 -5.63
CA ILE A 61 -5.03 -16.78 -4.68
C ILE A 61 -4.27 -15.60 -4.06
N LYS A 62 -3.07 -15.84 -3.52
CA LYS A 62 -2.25 -14.78 -2.91
C LYS A 62 -1.90 -13.65 -3.87
N ALA A 63 -1.74 -13.97 -5.14
CA ALA A 63 -1.38 -13.01 -6.15
C ALA A 63 -2.59 -12.16 -6.59
N ILE A 64 -3.79 -12.75 -6.64
CA ILE A 64 -5.06 -12.03 -6.80
C ILE A 64 -5.31 -11.11 -5.60
N GLU A 65 -5.14 -11.61 -4.37
CA GLU A 65 -5.24 -10.80 -3.14
C GLU A 65 -4.26 -9.63 -3.15
N ALA A 66 -3.01 -9.87 -3.56
CA ALA A 66 -2.00 -8.82 -3.67
C ALA A 66 -2.38 -7.76 -4.71
N GLN A 67 -2.99 -8.16 -5.83
CA GLN A 67 -3.48 -7.23 -6.84
C GLN A 67 -4.62 -6.36 -6.26
N GLN A 68 -5.59 -6.96 -5.57
CA GLN A 68 -6.65 -6.21 -4.90
C GLN A 68 -6.09 -5.20 -3.89
N VAL A 69 -5.04 -5.57 -3.15
CA VAL A 69 -4.38 -4.65 -2.22
C VAL A 69 -3.75 -3.46 -2.97
N ILE A 70 -3.13 -3.68 -4.14
CA ILE A 70 -2.58 -2.58 -4.95
C ILE A 70 -3.70 -1.67 -5.44
N ASP A 71 -4.81 -2.24 -5.92
CA ASP A 71 -5.94 -1.46 -6.42
C ASP A 71 -6.58 -0.62 -5.29
N ASN A 72 -6.63 -1.17 -4.07
CA ASN A 72 -7.07 -0.45 -2.87
C ASN A 72 -6.10 0.70 -2.50
N ILE A 73 -4.78 0.47 -2.61
CA ILE A 73 -3.76 1.51 -2.38
C ILE A 73 -3.92 2.65 -3.39
N GLU A 74 -4.08 2.32 -4.68
CA GLU A 74 -4.26 3.32 -5.74
C GLU A 74 -5.56 4.11 -5.57
N SER A 75 -6.65 3.42 -5.21
CA SER A 75 -7.94 4.05 -4.90
C SER A 75 -7.84 4.99 -3.70
N ALA A 76 -7.17 4.57 -2.62
CA ALA A 76 -6.95 5.42 -1.46
C ALA A 76 -6.12 6.66 -1.80
N LEU A 77 -5.05 6.51 -2.60
CA LEU A 77 -4.23 7.64 -3.07
C LEU A 77 -5.03 8.62 -3.95
N ALA A 78 -6.01 8.14 -4.72
CA ALA A 78 -6.85 8.99 -5.55
C ALA A 78 -7.82 9.87 -4.73
N CYS A 79 -8.05 9.54 -3.45
CA CYS A 79 -8.85 10.36 -2.53
C CYS A 79 -8.05 11.46 -1.83
N LEU A 80 -6.73 11.43 -1.90
CA LEU A 80 -5.85 12.43 -1.29
C LEU A 80 -5.69 13.65 -2.19
N THR A 81 -5.18 14.76 -1.64
CA THR A 81 -4.73 15.88 -2.47
C THR A 81 -3.57 15.46 -3.38
N ASP A 82 -3.46 16.08 -4.56
CA ASP A 82 -2.40 15.77 -5.53
C ASP A 82 -1.00 15.84 -4.92
N GLU A 83 -0.77 16.84 -4.05
CA GLU A 83 0.51 17.02 -3.35
C GLU A 83 0.80 15.85 -2.39
N HIS A 84 -0.17 15.46 -1.57
CA HIS A 84 -0.02 14.37 -0.60
C HIS A 84 0.12 13.01 -1.31
N ALA A 85 -0.67 12.76 -2.35
CA ALA A 85 -0.56 11.57 -3.17
C ALA A 85 0.83 11.47 -3.83
N ARG A 86 1.30 12.58 -4.44
CA ARG A 86 2.64 12.66 -5.04
C ARG A 86 3.74 12.44 -4.01
N LEU A 87 3.63 13.03 -2.83
CA LEU A 87 4.57 12.84 -1.73
C LEU A 87 4.67 11.37 -1.31
N LEU A 88 3.53 10.69 -1.11
CA LEU A 88 3.53 9.27 -0.72
C LEU A 88 4.10 8.38 -1.83
N ARG A 89 3.76 8.65 -3.10
CA ARG A 89 4.32 7.91 -4.24
C ARG A 89 5.85 8.03 -4.31
N LEU A 90 6.38 9.24 -4.24
CA LEU A 90 7.84 9.47 -4.23
C LEU A 90 8.53 8.80 -3.05
N THR A 91 7.86 8.74 -1.90
CA THR A 91 8.42 8.19 -0.67
C THR A 91 8.44 6.66 -0.63
N TYR A 92 7.36 6.01 -1.07
CA TYR A 92 7.16 4.56 -0.85
C TYR A 92 7.12 3.73 -2.14
N MET A 93 6.77 4.35 -3.27
CA MET A 93 6.48 3.66 -4.53
C MET A 93 7.49 3.97 -5.63
N ASN A 94 8.45 4.86 -5.37
CA ASN A 94 9.55 5.09 -6.28
C ASN A 94 10.45 3.85 -6.37
N ALA A 95 10.89 3.52 -7.59
CA ALA A 95 11.81 2.42 -7.86
C ALA A 95 13.18 2.70 -7.23
N THR A 96 13.60 3.96 -7.19
CA THR A 96 14.82 4.39 -6.50
C THR A 96 14.48 4.91 -5.11
N LYS A 97 15.25 4.46 -4.11
CA LYS A 97 15.12 4.98 -2.74
C LYS A 97 15.68 6.39 -2.70
N LEU A 98 14.81 7.38 -2.81
CA LEU A 98 15.18 8.77 -2.62
C LEU A 98 15.36 9.08 -1.13
N THR A 99 16.37 9.89 -0.83
CA THR A 99 16.53 10.47 0.51
C THR A 99 15.45 11.51 0.77
N THR A 100 15.17 11.78 2.05
CA THR A 100 14.25 12.86 2.44
C THR A 100 14.62 14.19 1.79
N VAL A 101 15.93 14.50 1.74
CA VAL A 101 16.47 15.71 1.11
C VAL A 101 16.12 15.77 -0.38
N ASN A 102 16.30 14.67 -1.10
CA ASN A 102 16.01 14.63 -2.53
C ASN A 102 14.50 14.77 -2.80
N ILE A 103 13.66 14.14 -1.97
CA ILE A 103 12.20 14.25 -2.10
C ILE A 103 11.75 15.68 -1.79
N SER A 104 12.28 16.30 -0.74
CA SER A 104 11.92 17.66 -0.35
C SER A 104 12.33 18.67 -1.43
N ILE A 105 13.52 18.53 -2.01
CA ILE A 105 13.97 19.32 -3.17
C ILE A 105 13.05 19.09 -4.38
N ASN A 106 12.69 17.84 -4.71
CA ASN A 106 11.81 17.52 -5.84
C ASN A 106 10.42 18.17 -5.69
N LEU A 107 9.94 18.26 -4.46
CA LEU A 107 8.64 18.84 -4.13
C LEU A 107 8.71 20.35 -3.81
N GLY A 108 9.89 20.99 -3.91
CA GLY A 108 10.06 22.41 -3.61
C GLY A 108 9.78 22.81 -2.16
N MET A 109 9.91 21.87 -1.22
CA MET A 109 9.57 22.07 0.20
C MET A 109 10.80 21.92 1.09
N GLY A 110 10.79 22.64 2.23
CA GLY A 110 11.78 22.44 3.28
C GLY A 110 11.58 21.10 4.01
N GLU A 111 12.63 20.55 4.63
CA GLU A 111 12.56 19.24 5.31
C GLU A 111 11.51 19.18 6.43
N SER A 112 11.37 20.26 7.20
CA SER A 112 10.36 20.35 8.27
C SER A 112 8.95 20.30 7.70
N MET A 113 8.72 21.00 6.59
CA MET A 113 7.43 21.00 5.89
C MET A 113 7.14 19.63 5.28
N TYR A 114 8.14 19.00 4.66
CA TYR A 114 8.03 17.61 4.19
C TYR A 114 7.61 16.64 5.31
N LYS A 115 8.25 16.71 6.48
CA LYS A 115 7.91 15.83 7.62
C LYS A 115 6.46 16.05 8.08
N TYR A 116 6.00 17.29 8.10
CA TYR A 116 4.63 17.65 8.44
C TYR A 116 3.62 17.11 7.42
N HIS A 117 3.78 17.46 6.13
CA HIS A 117 2.87 16.99 5.07
C HIS A 117 2.86 15.47 4.95
N LYS A 118 4.02 14.82 5.13
CA LYS A 118 4.09 13.36 5.18
C LYS A 118 3.26 12.78 6.31
N ALA A 119 3.29 13.39 7.49
CA ALA A 119 2.52 12.92 8.64
C ALA A 119 1.02 13.04 8.38
N VAL A 120 0.57 14.16 7.81
CA VAL A 120 -0.83 14.41 7.43
C VAL A 120 -1.27 13.44 6.34
N ALA A 121 -0.52 13.34 5.25
CA ALA A 121 -0.81 12.43 4.13
C ALA A 121 -0.95 10.96 4.57
N LEU A 122 -0.17 10.51 5.56
CA LEU A 122 -0.27 9.15 6.08
C LEU A 122 -1.56 8.91 6.89
N VAL A 123 -2.10 9.94 7.56
CA VAL A 123 -3.38 9.86 8.27
C VAL A 123 -4.52 9.86 7.26
N GLU A 124 -4.52 10.80 6.30
CA GLU A 124 -5.51 10.83 5.21
C GLU A 124 -5.54 9.52 4.44
N PHE A 125 -4.36 8.93 4.15
CA PHE A 125 -4.27 7.62 3.52
C PHE A 125 -4.90 6.53 4.39
N ALA A 126 -4.69 6.56 5.71
CA ALA A 126 -5.28 5.58 6.62
C ALA A 126 -6.81 5.68 6.68
N GLU A 127 -7.35 6.89 6.54
CA GLU A 127 -8.80 7.15 6.47
C GLU A 127 -9.40 6.71 5.14
N ALA A 128 -8.71 6.97 4.03
CA ALA A 128 -9.17 6.63 2.69
C ALA A 128 -9.00 5.13 2.34
N TYR A 129 -8.01 4.45 2.94
CA TYR A 129 -7.79 3.02 2.71
C TYR A 129 -9.00 2.21 3.22
N PRO A 130 -9.46 1.19 2.46
CA PRO A 130 -10.79 0.58 2.65
C PRO A 130 -11.18 0.37 4.11
N THR A 131 -12.37 0.89 4.44
CA THR A 131 -13.04 0.74 5.75
C THR A 131 -12.18 1.11 6.96
N GLY A 132 -11.24 2.06 6.82
CA GLY A 132 -10.42 2.52 7.95
C GLY A 132 -9.62 1.40 8.59
N GLU A 133 -9.28 0.34 7.84
CA GLU A 133 -8.53 -0.82 8.33
C GLU A 133 -7.19 -0.42 8.98
N LEU A 134 -6.65 0.72 8.56
CA LEU A 134 -5.38 1.27 9.06
C LEU A 134 -5.58 2.23 10.24
N LEU A 135 -6.80 2.63 10.55
CA LEU A 135 -7.13 3.48 11.70
C LEU A 135 -7.05 2.68 12.99
N ILE A 136 -6.60 3.36 14.04
CA ILE A 136 -6.60 2.87 15.40
C ILE A 136 -7.39 3.88 16.23
N TYR A 137 -8.43 3.40 16.89
CA TYR A 137 -9.25 4.19 17.79
C TYR A 137 -8.71 4.08 19.22
N ARG A 138 -8.70 5.21 19.93
CA ARG A 138 -8.46 5.24 21.36
C ARG A 138 -9.62 4.53 22.06
N LYS A 139 -9.29 3.78 23.10
CA LYS A 139 -10.25 3.05 23.92
C LYS A 139 -10.88 3.97 24.95
#